data_AF-A0A4U1ERU6-F1
#
_entry.id   AF-A0A4U1ERU6-F1
#
_cell.length_a   1.000
_cell.length_b   1.000
_cell.length_c   1.000
_cell.angle_alpha   90.00
_cell.angle_beta   90.00
_cell.angle_gamma   90.00
#
_symmetry.space_group_name_H-M   'P 1'
#
loop_
_entity.id
_entity.type
_entity.pdbx_description
1 polymer ?
#
loop_
_entity_poly.entity_id
_entity_poly.type
_entity_poly.pdbx_seq_one_letter_code
_entity_poly.pdbx_strand_id
1 'polypeptide(L)'
;VWQCGGSMEVLPCSRVAHIERTKKPYNNDIDYYAKRNALRAAEVWMDSFKSHVYMAWNIPMSNPGVDFGDVSERLALRQRLKCHSFKWYLDNVYPEMRTYNDTLTYGEVRNSKASGYCLDQGAEDDDRAILYPCHGMSSQLVRYSAEGLLQLGPLGSTAFLPDSKCLVDDGRGRTPALRKCEDVARPAQRLWDFTQGGPIVSRDTGRCLEVEMSKDANFGLRLVVQRCSGQKWTIRNWIKPGRH
;
A
#
# COMPACT_ATOMS: atom_id res chain seq x y z
N VAL A 1 -9.47 24.40 0.15
CA VAL A 1 -10.82 25.01 0.16
C VAL A 1 -11.58 24.55 1.38
N TRP A 2 -12.04 23.29 1.41
CA TRP A 2 -12.77 22.70 2.54
C TRP A 2 -12.16 22.94 3.92
N GLN A 3 -10.90 22.55 4.11
CA GLN A 3 -10.23 22.72 5.40
C GLN A 3 -10.16 24.17 5.89
N CYS A 4 -10.32 25.18 5.02
CA CYS A 4 -10.18 26.59 5.40
C CYS A 4 -11.51 27.35 5.32
N GLY A 5 -12.66 26.64 5.40
CA GLY A 5 -13.98 27.25 5.51
C GLY A 5 -14.75 27.50 4.21
N GLY A 6 -14.21 27.08 3.06
CA GLY A 6 -14.93 27.13 1.78
C GLY A 6 -15.62 25.81 1.41
N SER A 7 -16.39 25.80 0.33
CA SER A 7 -17.02 24.61 -0.25
C SER A 7 -16.59 24.38 -1.71
N MET A 8 -16.82 23.16 -2.22
CA MET A 8 -16.62 22.81 -3.62
C MET A 8 -17.87 22.11 -4.14
N GLU A 9 -18.42 22.60 -5.25
CA GLU A 9 -19.69 22.13 -5.81
C GLU A 9 -19.53 21.81 -7.30
N VAL A 10 -20.18 20.74 -7.75
CA VAL A 10 -20.31 20.40 -9.17
C VAL A 10 -21.71 20.80 -9.61
N LEU A 11 -21.80 21.77 -10.52
CA LEU A 11 -23.08 22.29 -11.02
C LEU A 11 -23.55 21.48 -12.25
N PRO A 12 -24.60 20.64 -12.15
CA PRO A 12 -25.02 19.78 -13.27
C PRO A 12 -25.52 20.55 -14.51
N CYS A 13 -25.95 21.80 -14.30
CA CYS A 13 -26.44 22.70 -15.34
C CYS A 13 -25.31 23.39 -16.13
N SER A 14 -24.09 23.45 -15.59
CA SER A 14 -22.93 24.05 -16.26
C SER A 14 -22.07 22.95 -16.86
N ARG A 15 -22.03 22.86 -18.20
CA ARG A 15 -21.39 21.75 -18.91
C ARG A 15 -20.24 22.24 -19.77
N VAL A 16 -19.07 21.66 -19.57
CA VAL A 16 -17.87 21.88 -20.39
C VAL A 16 -17.35 20.50 -20.80
N ALA A 17 -17.14 20.30 -22.10
CA ALA A 17 -16.57 19.06 -22.61
C ALA A 17 -15.04 19.08 -22.48
N HIS A 18 -14.46 18.00 -21.97
CA HIS A 18 -13.01 17.80 -21.89
C HIS A 18 -12.61 16.63 -22.79
N ILE A 19 -11.61 16.85 -23.66
CA ILE A 19 -11.01 15.77 -24.46
C ILE A 19 -9.86 15.18 -23.65
N GLU A 20 -10.08 14.00 -23.09
CA GLU A 20 -9.04 13.27 -22.37
C GLU A 20 -7.94 12.81 -23.32
N ARG A 21 -6.69 12.94 -22.88
CA ARG A 21 -5.51 12.56 -23.66
C ARG A 21 -4.92 11.28 -23.09
N THR A 22 -4.61 10.34 -23.97
CA THR A 22 -3.89 9.10 -23.62
C THR A 22 -2.43 9.35 -23.23
N LYS A 23 -1.80 10.40 -23.77
CA LYS A 23 -0.43 10.80 -23.44
C LYS A 23 -0.29 12.31 -23.35
N LYS A 24 0.61 12.80 -22.49
CA LYS A 24 1.01 14.22 -22.45
C LYS A 24 2.03 14.49 -23.57
N PRO A 25 1.72 15.33 -24.58
CA PRO A 25 2.59 15.52 -25.74
C PRO A 25 3.83 16.39 -25.46
N TYR A 26 3.83 17.14 -24.36
CA TYR A 26 4.86 18.14 -24.03
C TYR A 26 5.86 17.70 -22.96
N ASN A 27 5.62 16.56 -22.29
CA ASN A 27 6.54 16.02 -21.31
C ASN A 27 6.45 14.50 -21.29
N ASN A 28 7.56 13.83 -21.57
CA ASN A 28 7.66 12.37 -21.55
C ASN A 28 7.92 11.82 -20.14
N ASP A 29 8.40 12.65 -19.21
CA ASP A 29 8.67 12.26 -17.82
C ASP A 29 7.85 13.13 -16.86
N ILE A 30 6.61 12.69 -16.64
CA ILE A 30 5.68 13.32 -15.69
C ILE A 30 5.74 12.69 -14.31
N ASP A 31 6.39 11.54 -14.15
CA ASP A 31 6.35 10.75 -12.91
C ASP A 31 7.04 11.49 -11.76
N TYR A 32 8.23 12.04 -12.02
CA TYR A 32 8.94 12.86 -11.04
C TYR A 32 8.09 14.05 -10.55
N TYR A 33 7.51 14.82 -11.49
CA TYR A 33 6.72 16.00 -11.15
C TYR A 33 5.38 15.66 -10.47
N ALA A 34 4.75 14.55 -10.88
CA ALA A 34 3.53 14.06 -10.24
C ALA A 34 3.81 13.68 -8.77
N LYS A 35 4.85 12.89 -8.53
CA LYS A 35 5.30 12.54 -7.17
C LYS A 35 5.67 13.78 -6.37
N ARG A 36 6.47 14.68 -6.95
CA ARG A 36 6.88 15.94 -6.31
C ARG A 36 5.66 16.74 -5.84
N ASN A 37 4.70 16.98 -6.72
CA ASN A 37 3.53 17.79 -6.42
C ASN A 37 2.58 17.10 -5.42
N ALA A 38 2.40 15.78 -5.54
CA ALA A 38 1.60 15.01 -4.60
C ALA A 38 2.21 15.05 -3.19
N LEU A 39 3.53 14.89 -3.07
CA LEU A 39 4.24 14.99 -1.79
C LEU A 39 4.13 16.39 -1.16
N ARG A 40 4.27 17.46 -1.96
CA ARG A 40 4.06 18.83 -1.48
C ARG A 40 2.65 19.02 -0.91
N ALA A 41 1.63 18.50 -1.58
CA ALA A 41 0.27 18.59 -1.09
C ALA A 41 0.07 17.75 0.19
N ALA A 42 0.62 16.53 0.23
CA ALA A 42 0.52 15.64 1.37
C ALA A 42 1.16 16.24 2.63
N GLU A 43 2.38 16.78 2.50
CA GLU A 43 3.12 17.38 3.61
C GLU A 43 2.44 18.64 4.17
N VAL A 44 1.69 19.37 3.35
CA VAL A 44 1.00 20.60 3.79
C VAL A 44 -0.38 20.31 4.36
N TRP A 45 -1.15 19.40 3.75
CA TRP A 45 -2.60 19.31 3.97
C TRP A 45 -3.07 18.01 4.62
N MET A 46 -2.30 16.92 4.54
CA MET A 46 -2.76 15.58 4.92
C MET A 46 -2.35 15.11 6.32
N ASP A 47 -1.66 15.93 7.11
CA ASP A 47 -1.27 15.61 8.49
C ASP A 47 -0.57 14.22 8.58
N SER A 48 -0.98 13.34 9.50
CA SER A 48 -0.49 11.96 9.60
C SER A 48 -0.95 11.07 8.44
N PHE A 49 -2.04 11.42 7.74
CA PHE A 49 -2.56 10.65 6.60
C PHE A 49 -1.69 10.80 5.36
N LYS A 50 -0.68 11.69 5.37
CA LYS A 50 0.31 11.79 4.30
C LYS A 50 0.93 10.43 3.97
N SER A 51 1.07 9.54 4.96
CA SER A 51 1.53 8.15 4.78
C SER A 51 0.81 7.41 3.65
N HIS A 52 -0.46 7.71 3.39
CA HIS A 52 -1.24 7.07 2.32
C HIS A 52 -0.70 7.41 0.94
N VAL A 53 -0.20 8.63 0.75
CA VAL A 53 0.47 9.04 -0.49
C VAL A 53 1.79 8.28 -0.64
N TYR A 54 2.59 8.20 0.42
CA TYR A 54 3.85 7.47 0.38
C TYR A 54 3.65 5.97 0.11
N MET A 55 2.59 5.37 0.67
CA MET A 55 2.20 3.99 0.40
C MET A 55 1.75 3.80 -1.05
N ALA A 56 0.85 4.64 -1.56
CA ALA A 56 0.32 4.54 -2.92
C ALA A 56 1.42 4.63 -3.99
N TRP A 57 2.46 5.43 -3.74
CA TRP A 57 3.62 5.56 -4.64
C TRP A 57 4.77 4.60 -4.30
N ASN A 58 4.63 3.73 -3.29
CA ASN A 58 5.66 2.81 -2.82
C ASN A 58 7.03 3.49 -2.53
N ILE A 59 7.01 4.67 -1.92
CA ILE A 59 8.20 5.47 -1.60
C ILE A 59 8.44 5.51 -0.08
N PRO A 60 9.70 5.52 0.40
CA PRO A 60 10.00 5.61 1.83
C PRO A 60 9.60 6.96 2.44
N MET A 61 9.07 6.94 3.67
CA MET A 61 8.72 8.17 4.41
C MET A 61 9.92 9.06 4.76
N SER A 62 11.07 8.48 5.11
CA SER A 62 12.24 9.23 5.59
C SER A 62 13.19 9.68 4.46
N ASN A 63 13.20 8.95 3.35
CA ASN A 63 14.02 9.28 2.19
C ASN A 63 13.24 8.91 0.92
N PRO A 64 12.29 9.74 0.48
CA PRO A 64 11.39 9.42 -0.62
C PRO A 64 12.09 9.33 -1.99
N GLY A 65 13.37 9.72 -2.09
CA GLY A 65 14.08 9.78 -3.37
C GLY A 65 13.59 10.87 -4.33
N VAL A 66 12.57 11.62 -3.92
CA VAL A 66 12.02 12.77 -4.63
C VAL A 66 12.15 13.98 -3.72
N ASP A 67 13.02 14.91 -4.10
CA ASP A 67 13.00 16.24 -3.49
C ASP A 67 11.65 16.89 -3.82
N PHE A 68 10.90 17.30 -2.80
CA PHE A 68 9.66 18.05 -2.94
C PHE A 68 9.82 19.55 -2.66
N GLY A 69 11.02 19.99 -2.29
CA GLY A 69 11.36 21.38 -2.00
C GLY A 69 10.72 21.92 -0.71
N ASP A 70 10.99 23.18 -0.42
CA ASP A 70 10.44 23.85 0.76
C ASP A 70 8.92 24.06 0.65
N VAL A 71 8.22 23.79 1.75
CA VAL A 71 6.77 23.96 1.94
C VAL A 71 6.42 24.86 3.13
N SER A 72 7.42 25.47 3.78
CA SER A 72 7.29 26.32 4.97
C SER A 72 6.24 27.42 4.81
N GLU A 73 6.25 28.14 3.68
CA GLU A 73 5.30 29.21 3.38
C GLU A 73 3.85 28.70 3.31
N ARG A 74 3.65 27.49 2.77
CA ARG A 74 2.32 26.87 2.65
C ARG A 74 1.80 26.40 4.00
N LEU A 75 2.68 25.87 4.86
CA LEU A 75 2.37 25.55 6.24
C LEU A 75 2.00 26.81 7.04
N ALA A 76 2.77 27.89 6.92
CA ALA A 76 2.47 29.17 7.55
C ALA A 76 1.13 29.76 7.06
N LEU A 77 0.81 29.62 5.76
CA LEU A 77 -0.51 29.99 5.23
C LEU A 77 -1.64 29.19 5.89
N ARG A 78 -1.51 27.86 5.98
CA ARG A 78 -2.50 26.99 6.61
C ARG A 78 -2.77 27.38 8.07
N GLN A 79 -1.71 27.74 8.81
CA GLN A 79 -1.80 28.24 10.18
C GLN A 79 -2.50 29.59 10.27
N ARG A 80 -2.11 30.57 9.43
CA ARG A 80 -2.70 31.92 9.41
C ARG A 80 -4.20 31.88 9.12
N LEU A 81 -4.63 31.01 8.20
CA LEU A 81 -6.04 30.82 7.84
C LEU A 81 -6.82 29.98 8.87
N LYS A 82 -6.16 29.46 9.91
CA LYS A 82 -6.76 28.60 10.95
C LYS A 82 -7.53 27.41 10.35
N CYS A 83 -6.95 26.78 9.33
CA CYS A 83 -7.61 25.67 8.65
C CYS A 83 -7.74 24.44 9.57
N HIS A 84 -8.83 23.70 9.40
CA HIS A 84 -9.12 22.42 10.02
C HIS A 84 -8.07 21.34 9.69
N SER A 85 -8.03 20.30 10.52
CA SER A 85 -7.19 19.10 10.30
C SER A 85 -7.69 18.28 9.11
N PHE A 86 -6.83 17.41 8.58
CA PHE A 86 -7.23 16.45 7.56
C PHE A 86 -8.19 15.40 8.13
N LYS A 87 -8.07 15.06 9.41
CA LYS A 87 -9.06 14.22 10.10
C LYS A 87 -10.45 14.86 10.03
N TRP A 88 -10.58 16.16 10.32
CA TRP A 88 -11.86 16.86 10.17
C TRP A 88 -12.39 16.76 8.73
N TYR A 89 -11.52 16.91 7.72
CA TYR A 89 -11.91 16.75 6.32
C TYR A 89 -12.47 15.36 6.02
N LEU A 90 -11.82 14.29 6.49
CA LEU A 90 -12.32 12.93 6.31
C LEU A 90 -13.63 12.72 7.06
N ASP A 91 -13.74 13.20 8.31
CA ASP A 91 -14.94 12.99 9.12
C ASP A 91 -16.17 13.79 8.62
N ASN A 92 -15.97 14.93 7.95
CA ASN A 92 -17.06 15.87 7.62
C ASN A 92 -17.30 16.08 6.12
N VAL A 93 -16.31 15.83 5.27
CA VAL A 93 -16.38 16.14 3.83
C VAL A 93 -16.25 14.91 2.96
N TYR A 94 -15.39 13.96 3.31
CA TYR A 94 -15.18 12.75 2.51
C TYR A 94 -15.05 11.48 3.37
N PRO A 95 -16.11 11.10 4.11
CA PRO A 95 -16.09 9.95 5.04
C PRO A 95 -15.99 8.60 4.33
N GLU A 96 -16.28 8.54 3.04
CA GLU A 96 -16.21 7.33 2.22
C GLU A 96 -14.76 6.94 1.87
N MET A 97 -13.79 7.84 2.04
CA MET A 97 -12.39 7.58 1.76
C MET A 97 -11.84 6.51 2.69
N ARG A 98 -11.24 5.46 2.13
CA ARG A 98 -10.62 4.39 2.93
C ARG A 98 -9.31 4.88 3.56
N THR A 99 -9.06 4.47 4.80
CA THR A 99 -7.83 4.80 5.54
C THR A 99 -7.10 3.55 6.02
N TYR A 100 -5.77 3.62 6.10
CA TYR A 100 -4.85 2.52 6.41
C TYR A 100 -3.94 2.88 7.61
N ASN A 101 -4.53 3.47 8.66
CA ASN A 101 -3.81 4.01 9.83
C ASN A 101 -3.12 2.93 10.69
N ASP A 102 -3.56 1.69 10.57
CA ASP A 102 -3.04 0.47 11.20
C ASP A 102 -1.73 -0.06 10.56
N THR A 103 -1.26 0.57 9.48
CA THR A 103 -0.06 0.11 8.77
C THR A 103 1.23 0.34 9.58
N LEU A 104 2.03 -0.70 9.74
CA LEU A 104 3.36 -0.61 10.34
C LEU A 104 4.45 -0.49 9.27
N THR A 105 4.36 -1.32 8.22
CA THR A 105 5.35 -1.39 7.14
C THR A 105 4.67 -1.72 5.82
N TYR A 106 5.26 -1.27 4.72
CA TYR A 106 4.70 -1.43 3.39
C TYR A 106 5.76 -1.47 2.29
N GLY A 107 5.34 -1.85 1.09
CA GLY A 107 6.15 -1.86 -0.12
C GLY A 107 6.47 -3.27 -0.59
N GLU A 108 7.54 -3.38 -1.37
CA GLU A 108 8.02 -4.67 -1.87
C GLU A 108 8.43 -5.59 -0.71
N VAL A 109 8.01 -6.85 -0.78
CA VAL A 109 8.44 -7.91 0.14
C VAL A 109 9.42 -8.83 -0.57
N ARG A 110 10.61 -8.99 0.00
CA ARG A 110 11.70 -9.77 -0.58
C ARG A 110 12.11 -10.91 0.33
N ASN A 111 12.49 -12.03 -0.27
CA ASN A 111 13.00 -13.20 0.45
C ASN A 111 14.51 -13.34 0.25
N SER A 112 15.22 -13.75 1.31
CA SER A 112 16.68 -13.95 1.27
C SER A 112 17.16 -15.03 0.28
N LYS A 113 16.32 -16.01 -0.10
CA LYS A 113 16.64 -17.07 -1.07
C LYS A 113 16.24 -16.74 -2.51
N ALA A 114 15.50 -15.64 -2.74
CA ALA A 114 14.95 -15.28 -4.05
C ALA A 114 15.37 -13.86 -4.42
N SER A 115 16.66 -13.67 -4.70
CA SER A 115 17.19 -12.36 -5.09
C SER A 115 16.58 -11.87 -6.40
N GLY A 116 16.09 -10.63 -6.41
CA GLY A 116 15.44 -10.03 -7.59
C GLY A 116 13.97 -10.39 -7.77
N TYR A 117 13.39 -11.21 -6.88
CA TYR A 117 11.97 -11.57 -6.89
C TYR A 117 11.26 -11.01 -5.66
N CYS A 118 10.02 -10.58 -5.88
CA CYS A 118 9.17 -9.96 -4.91
C CYS A 118 7.87 -10.76 -4.77
N LEU A 119 7.28 -10.71 -3.58
CA LEU A 119 5.90 -11.17 -3.37
C LEU A 119 4.97 -10.30 -4.22
N ASP A 120 4.11 -10.96 -4.99
CA ASP A 120 3.23 -10.32 -5.97
C ASP A 120 1.82 -10.90 -5.86
N GLN A 121 0.82 -10.03 -6.05
CA GLN A 121 -0.58 -10.43 -6.14
C GLN A 121 -0.82 -11.41 -7.31
N GLY A 122 -0.06 -11.29 -8.40
CA GLY A 122 -0.35 -12.01 -9.64
C GLY A 122 -1.51 -11.38 -10.41
N ALA A 123 -2.23 -12.20 -11.19
CA ALA A 123 -3.39 -11.74 -11.94
C ALA A 123 -4.52 -11.31 -10.98
N GLU A 124 -5.30 -10.30 -11.36
CA GLU A 124 -6.33 -9.73 -10.47
C GLU A 124 -7.44 -10.73 -10.11
N ASP A 125 -7.77 -11.60 -11.06
CA ASP A 125 -8.75 -12.68 -10.99
C ASP A 125 -8.20 -13.99 -10.40
N ASP A 126 -6.87 -14.09 -10.21
CA ASP A 126 -6.26 -15.22 -9.52
C ASP A 126 -6.11 -14.91 -8.03
N ASP A 127 -6.73 -15.74 -7.20
CA ASP A 127 -6.67 -15.64 -5.74
C ASP A 127 -5.44 -16.36 -5.17
N ARG A 128 -4.31 -16.32 -5.89
CA ARG A 128 -3.06 -16.99 -5.52
C ARG A 128 -1.90 -15.99 -5.60
N ALA A 129 -1.28 -15.73 -4.45
CA ALA A 129 -0.06 -14.93 -4.43
C ALA A 129 1.09 -15.69 -5.10
N ILE A 130 1.95 -14.97 -5.80
CA ILE A 130 3.09 -15.52 -6.53
C ILE A 130 4.41 -14.83 -6.13
N LEU A 131 5.51 -15.37 -6.64
CA LEU A 131 6.78 -14.66 -6.73
C LEU A 131 6.98 -14.20 -8.17
N TYR A 132 7.36 -12.94 -8.34
CA TYR A 132 7.59 -12.35 -9.65
C TYR A 132 8.80 -11.43 -9.62
N PRO A 133 9.52 -11.22 -10.75
CA PRO A 133 10.59 -10.23 -10.80
C PRO A 133 10.14 -8.87 -10.23
N CYS A 134 10.95 -8.31 -9.34
CA CYS A 134 10.61 -7.05 -8.68
C CYS A 134 10.50 -5.92 -9.72
N HIS A 135 9.32 -5.31 -9.82
CA HIS A 135 9.03 -4.16 -10.69
C HIS A 135 8.41 -2.98 -9.93
N GLY A 136 8.01 -3.16 -8.66
CA GLY A 136 7.59 -2.07 -7.77
C GLY A 136 6.24 -1.42 -8.12
N MET A 137 5.42 -2.09 -8.95
CA MET A 137 4.07 -1.65 -9.30
C MET A 137 3.08 -2.06 -8.20
N SER A 138 1.83 -1.61 -8.30
CA SER A 138 0.79 -1.82 -7.28
C SER A 138 0.53 -3.29 -6.93
N SER A 139 0.72 -4.24 -7.86
CA SER A 139 0.57 -5.68 -7.56
C SER A 139 1.64 -6.20 -6.57
N GLN A 140 2.78 -5.51 -6.45
CA GLN A 140 3.87 -5.82 -5.51
C GLN A 140 3.87 -4.92 -4.27
N LEU A 141 2.85 -4.07 -4.14
CA LEU A 141 2.65 -3.31 -2.93
C LEU A 141 2.03 -4.22 -1.87
N VAL A 142 2.77 -4.44 -0.80
CA VAL A 142 2.28 -5.18 0.36
C VAL A 142 2.21 -4.27 1.56
N ARG A 143 1.20 -4.45 2.39
CA ARG A 143 0.98 -3.72 3.64
C ARG A 143 0.93 -4.72 4.78
N TYR A 144 1.67 -4.44 5.86
CA TYR A 144 1.60 -5.21 7.09
C TYR A 144 0.98 -4.36 8.19
N SER A 145 -0.16 -4.81 8.73
CA SER A 145 -0.91 -4.09 9.76
C SER A 145 -0.46 -4.45 11.18
N ALA A 146 -0.87 -3.62 12.15
CA ALA A 146 -0.63 -3.85 13.57
C ALA A 146 -1.24 -5.16 14.09
N GLU A 147 -2.34 -5.59 13.49
CA GLU A 147 -3.03 -6.84 13.82
C GLU A 147 -2.29 -8.07 13.28
N GLY A 148 -1.38 -7.89 12.32
CA GLY A 148 -0.65 -8.97 11.65
C GLY A 148 -1.25 -9.38 10.31
N LEU A 149 -1.97 -8.49 9.62
CA LEU A 149 -2.48 -8.76 8.28
C LEU A 149 -1.40 -8.45 7.25
N LEU A 150 -1.14 -9.39 6.34
CA LEU A 150 -0.38 -9.13 5.11
C LEU A 150 -1.36 -8.92 3.97
N GLN A 151 -1.47 -7.69 3.48
CA GLN A 151 -2.38 -7.32 2.40
C GLN A 151 -1.61 -6.98 1.14
N LEU A 152 -1.97 -7.60 0.02
CA LEU A 152 -1.28 -7.47 -1.26
C LEU A 152 -2.19 -6.77 -2.27
N GLY A 153 -1.60 -5.92 -3.10
CA GLY A 153 -2.28 -5.31 -4.25
C GLY A 153 -2.52 -3.81 -4.13
N PRO A 154 -3.28 -3.24 -5.09
CA PRO A 154 -3.60 -1.83 -5.10
C PRO A 154 -4.43 -1.44 -3.87
N LEU A 155 -4.13 -0.26 -3.31
CA LEU A 155 -4.93 0.33 -2.24
C LEU A 155 -6.27 0.80 -2.82
N GLY A 156 -7.37 0.35 -2.22
CA GLY A 156 -8.69 0.87 -2.58
C GLY A 156 -8.87 2.34 -2.17
N SER A 157 -9.56 3.12 -3.00
CA SER A 157 -9.74 4.56 -2.75
C SER A 157 -10.91 4.89 -1.83
N THR A 158 -11.99 4.10 -1.88
CA THR A 158 -13.22 4.30 -1.08
C THR A 158 -13.72 2.99 -0.50
N ALA A 159 -14.54 3.08 0.56
CA ALA A 159 -15.16 1.92 1.21
C ALA A 159 -15.95 1.00 0.25
N PHE A 160 -16.44 1.52 -0.87
CA PHE A 160 -17.26 0.79 -1.85
C PHE A 160 -16.45 0.13 -2.97
N LEU A 161 -15.19 0.54 -3.16
CA LEU A 161 -14.32 -0.02 -4.19
C LEU A 161 -13.45 -1.16 -3.62
N PRO A 162 -13.07 -2.13 -4.48
CA PRO A 162 -12.16 -3.20 -4.08
C PRO A 162 -10.89 -2.68 -3.41
N ASP A 163 -10.40 -3.43 -2.44
CA ASP A 163 -9.17 -3.18 -1.73
C ASP A 163 -8.18 -4.34 -1.92
N SER A 164 -6.96 -4.13 -1.45
CA SER A 164 -5.94 -5.15 -1.26
C SER A 164 -6.48 -6.41 -0.57
N LYS A 165 -6.03 -7.58 -1.04
CA LYS A 165 -6.46 -8.88 -0.53
C LYS A 165 -5.52 -9.34 0.59
N CYS A 166 -6.07 -9.97 1.62
CA CYS A 166 -5.28 -10.62 2.67
C CYS A 166 -4.63 -11.89 2.16
N LEU A 167 -3.37 -12.11 2.52
CA LEU A 167 -2.67 -13.39 2.40
C LEU A 167 -3.21 -14.37 3.43
N VAL A 168 -3.60 -15.56 2.98
CA VAL A 168 -4.28 -16.56 3.80
C VAL A 168 -3.54 -17.89 3.74
N ASP A 169 -3.33 -18.47 4.92
CA ASP A 169 -3.00 -19.88 5.07
C ASP A 169 -4.27 -20.71 5.31
N ASP A 170 -4.66 -21.55 4.36
CA ASP A 170 -5.84 -22.40 4.47
C ASP A 170 -5.65 -23.63 5.38
N GLY A 171 -4.41 -23.91 5.80
CA GLY A 171 -4.04 -25.06 6.63
C GLY A 171 -4.02 -26.41 5.92
N ARG A 172 -4.40 -26.48 4.64
CA ARG A 172 -4.54 -27.72 3.88
C ARG A 172 -3.57 -27.79 2.71
N GLY A 173 -3.43 -26.68 1.99
CA GLY A 173 -2.55 -26.52 0.85
C GLY A 173 -1.14 -26.08 1.25
N ARG A 174 -0.27 -26.07 0.24
CA ARG A 174 1.06 -25.44 0.30
C ARG A 174 1.09 -24.10 -0.42
N THR A 175 0.03 -23.69 -1.11
CA THR A 175 -0.01 -22.44 -1.86
C THR A 175 -0.78 -21.40 -1.04
N PRO A 176 -0.20 -20.24 -0.72
CA PRO A 176 -0.93 -19.19 -0.03
C PRO A 176 -2.04 -18.62 -0.93
N ALA A 177 -3.21 -18.38 -0.36
CA ALA A 177 -4.34 -17.79 -1.07
C ALA A 177 -4.42 -16.29 -0.82
N LEU A 178 -5.06 -15.58 -1.73
CA LEU A 178 -5.48 -14.19 -1.55
C LEU A 178 -7.00 -14.16 -1.45
N ARG A 179 -7.52 -13.49 -0.41
CA ARG A 179 -8.96 -13.33 -0.20
C ARG A 179 -9.25 -11.91 0.27
N LYS A 180 -10.46 -11.42 0.03
CA LYS A 180 -10.92 -10.23 0.76
C LYS A 180 -10.82 -10.53 2.25
N CYS A 181 -10.24 -9.61 3.00
CA CYS A 181 -9.95 -9.84 4.41
C CYS A 181 -11.22 -10.21 5.19
N GLU A 182 -12.34 -9.54 4.91
CA GLU A 182 -13.65 -9.74 5.55
C GLU A 182 -14.27 -11.12 5.23
N ASP A 183 -13.94 -11.70 4.08
CA ASP A 183 -14.49 -13.00 3.62
C ASP A 183 -13.77 -14.20 4.25
N VAL A 184 -12.72 -13.98 5.04
CA VAL A 184 -11.96 -15.05 5.69
C VAL A 184 -12.72 -15.55 6.93
N ALA A 185 -13.45 -16.66 6.78
CA ALA A 185 -14.31 -17.23 7.80
C ALA A 185 -13.63 -17.48 9.16
N ARG A 186 -12.34 -17.86 9.15
CA ARG A 186 -11.54 -18.05 10.37
C ARG A 186 -10.46 -16.98 10.45
N PRO A 187 -10.60 -15.96 11.31
CA PRO A 187 -9.67 -14.83 11.36
C PRO A 187 -8.20 -15.21 11.53
N ALA A 188 -7.89 -16.29 12.26
CA ALA A 188 -6.51 -16.74 12.47
C ALA A 188 -5.76 -17.07 11.17
N GLN A 189 -6.48 -17.52 10.13
CA GLN A 189 -5.89 -17.93 8.85
C GLN A 189 -5.25 -16.79 8.06
N ARG A 190 -5.67 -15.54 8.31
CA ARG A 190 -5.12 -14.33 7.68
C ARG A 190 -4.11 -13.60 8.55
N LEU A 191 -3.81 -14.11 9.75
CA LEU A 191 -2.90 -13.48 10.69
C LEU A 191 -1.50 -14.10 10.58
N TRP A 192 -0.51 -13.21 10.50
CA TRP A 192 0.89 -13.55 10.35
C TRP A 192 1.71 -12.82 11.41
N ASP A 193 2.71 -13.51 11.96
CA ASP A 193 3.78 -12.90 12.72
C ASP A 193 4.95 -12.57 11.82
N PHE A 194 5.39 -11.31 11.88
CA PHE A 194 6.50 -10.81 11.09
C PHE A 194 7.34 -9.80 11.88
N THR A 195 8.66 -9.94 11.73
CA THR A 195 9.66 -8.95 12.15
C THR A 195 10.69 -8.78 11.02
N GLN A 196 11.26 -7.58 10.87
CA GLN A 196 12.19 -7.31 9.77
C GLN A 196 13.38 -8.27 9.77
N GLY A 197 13.61 -8.94 8.63
CA GLY A 197 14.69 -9.93 8.49
C GLY A 197 14.41 -11.26 9.20
N GLY A 198 13.20 -11.48 9.70
CA GLY A 198 12.72 -12.74 10.26
C GLY A 198 11.82 -13.52 9.31
N PRO A 199 11.30 -14.67 9.73
CA PRO A 199 10.29 -15.42 8.99
C PRO A 199 8.94 -14.69 9.00
N ILE A 200 8.06 -15.07 8.07
CA ILE A 200 6.64 -14.73 8.09
C ILE A 200 5.90 -16.01 8.51
N VAL A 201 5.31 -16.02 9.70
CA VAL A 201 4.73 -17.23 10.33
C VAL A 201 3.22 -17.10 10.44
N SER A 202 2.46 -18.08 9.97
CA SER A 202 1.02 -18.14 10.16
C SER A 202 0.69 -18.36 11.63
N ARG A 203 -0.15 -17.49 12.22
CA ARG A 203 -0.60 -17.65 13.61
C ARG A 203 -1.55 -18.83 13.81
N ASP A 204 -2.22 -19.28 12.76
CA ASP A 204 -3.14 -20.41 12.83
C ASP A 204 -2.40 -21.75 12.84
N THR A 205 -1.43 -21.92 11.93
CA THR A 205 -0.79 -23.23 11.69
C THR A 205 0.64 -23.34 12.18
N GLY A 206 1.29 -22.23 12.53
CA GLY A 206 2.72 -22.17 12.83
C GLY A 206 3.63 -22.44 11.62
N ARG A 207 3.07 -22.53 10.41
CA ARG A 207 3.84 -22.69 9.16
C ARG A 207 4.38 -21.34 8.69
N CYS A 208 5.44 -21.37 7.90
CA CYS A 208 6.06 -20.19 7.33
C CYS A 208 5.74 -20.00 5.86
N LEU A 209 5.61 -18.74 5.44
CA LEU A 209 5.72 -18.34 4.05
C LEU A 209 7.18 -18.49 3.61
N GLU A 210 7.41 -19.26 2.57
CA GLU A 210 8.74 -19.72 2.15
C GLU A 210 8.82 -19.74 0.62
N VAL A 211 10.04 -19.73 0.10
CA VAL A 211 10.34 -19.91 -1.32
C VAL A 211 11.00 -21.27 -1.53
N GLU A 212 10.54 -22.02 -2.52
CA GLU A 212 11.17 -23.25 -2.97
C GLU A 212 11.53 -23.20 -4.45
N MET A 213 12.58 -23.94 -4.84
CA MET A 213 12.86 -24.16 -6.26
C MET A 213 11.92 -25.23 -6.80
N SER A 214 11.30 -24.97 -7.94
CA SER A 214 10.38 -25.90 -8.60
C SER A 214 10.55 -25.83 -10.10
N LYS A 215 10.71 -26.98 -10.76
CA LYS A 215 10.82 -27.06 -12.22
C LYS A 215 9.53 -26.66 -12.94
N ASP A 216 8.39 -26.80 -12.25
CA ASP A 216 7.06 -26.52 -12.78
C ASP A 216 6.61 -25.07 -12.51
N ALA A 217 7.44 -24.28 -11.83
CA ALA A 217 7.12 -22.90 -11.50
C ALA A 217 7.72 -21.93 -12.53
N ASN A 218 6.98 -20.86 -12.80
CA ASN A 218 7.49 -19.74 -13.58
C ASN A 218 8.76 -19.20 -12.92
N PHE A 219 9.82 -19.03 -13.72
CA PHE A 219 11.16 -18.61 -13.26
C PHE A 219 11.84 -19.56 -12.28
N GLY A 220 11.36 -20.81 -12.14
CA GLY A 220 11.99 -21.84 -11.29
C GLY A 220 11.77 -21.65 -9.79
N LEU A 221 10.95 -20.68 -9.38
CA LEU A 221 10.70 -20.32 -7.98
C LEU A 221 9.21 -20.40 -7.66
N ARG A 222 8.86 -21.06 -6.57
CA ARG A 222 7.49 -21.18 -6.09
C ARG A 222 7.33 -20.61 -4.69
N LEU A 223 6.29 -19.80 -4.51
CA LEU A 223 5.85 -19.33 -3.20
C LEU A 223 5.05 -20.43 -2.52
N VAL A 224 5.42 -20.79 -1.29
CA VAL A 224 4.77 -21.86 -0.54
C VAL A 224 4.58 -21.55 0.94
N VAL A 225 3.63 -22.22 1.57
CA VAL A 225 3.44 -22.27 3.01
C VAL A 225 3.81 -23.66 3.50
N GLN A 226 4.82 -23.75 4.35
CA GLN A 226 5.38 -25.04 4.81
C GLN A 226 6.06 -24.91 6.17
N ARG A 227 6.66 -26.00 6.66
CA ARG A 227 7.47 -25.94 7.89
C ARG A 227 8.61 -24.93 7.72
N CYS A 228 8.77 -24.08 8.73
CA CYS A 228 9.77 -23.02 8.73
C CYS A 228 11.18 -23.58 8.51
N SER A 229 11.89 -23.04 7.52
CA SER A 229 13.28 -23.41 7.19
C SER A 229 14.29 -22.32 7.55
N GLY A 230 13.84 -21.26 8.22
CA GLY A 230 14.67 -20.11 8.60
C GLY A 230 14.83 -19.07 7.49
N GLN A 231 13.96 -19.07 6.48
CA GLN A 231 13.95 -18.02 5.47
C GLN A 231 13.60 -16.66 6.06
N LYS A 232 14.22 -15.62 5.52
CA LYS A 232 14.11 -14.26 6.01
C LYS A 232 13.41 -13.40 4.99
N TRP A 233 12.43 -12.65 5.45
CA TRP A 233 11.67 -11.70 4.65
C TRP A 233 11.97 -10.27 5.09
N THR A 234 11.94 -9.35 4.14
CA THR A 234 12.09 -7.92 4.39
C THR A 234 11.00 -7.16 3.65
N ILE A 235 10.38 -6.21 4.34
CA ILE A 235 9.45 -5.25 3.74
C ILE A 235 10.18 -3.92 3.62
N ARG A 236 10.08 -3.29 2.44
CA ARG A 236 10.94 -2.17 2.02
C ARG A 236 10.82 -0.91 2.89
N ASN A 237 9.60 -0.46 3.17
CA ASN A 237 9.34 0.85 3.78
C ASN A 237 8.69 0.71 5.16
N TRP A 238 9.00 1.64 6.07
CA TRP A 238 8.45 1.65 7.43
C TRP A 238 7.76 2.96 7.74
N ILE A 239 6.55 2.87 8.29
CA ILE A 239 5.88 4.01 8.91
C ILE A 239 6.46 4.09 10.32
N LYS A 240 7.24 5.13 10.61
CA LYS A 240 7.73 5.35 11.97
C LYS A 240 6.53 5.34 12.92
N PRO A 241 6.58 4.67 14.09
CA PRO A 241 5.56 4.88 15.10
C PRO A 241 5.55 6.38 15.43
N GLY A 242 4.41 7.03 15.20
CA GLY A 242 4.21 8.40 15.61
C GLY A 242 4.46 8.46 17.11
N ARG A 243 5.45 9.24 17.55
CA ARG A 243 5.50 9.67 18.94
C ARG A 243 4.28 10.57 19.13
N HIS A 244 3.27 10.04 19.80
CA HIS A 244 2.19 10.84 20.39
C HIS A 244 2.77 11.77 21.44
#